data_AF-A0A919KKL1-F1
#
_entry.id   AF-A0A919KKL1-F1
#
_cell.length_a   1.000
_cell.length_b   1.000
_cell.length_c   1.000
_cell.angle_alpha   90.00
_cell.angle_beta   90.00
_cell.angle_gamma   90.00
#
_symmetry.space_group_name_H-M   'P 1'
#
loop_
_entity.id
_entity.type
_entity.pdbx_description
1 polymer ?
#
loop_
_entity_poly.entity_id
_entity_poly.type
_entity_poly.pdbx_seq_one_letter_code
_entity_poly.pdbx_strand_id
1 'polypeptide(L)'
;MAATAASESRATKQTVEQTVIAEVNAGHNLYIVGKGTLRPIYYVPISYVNLASANNKSTYDIVRDNNLKAQIESKLGDLDIVRSIVKQDVLATMVNIMQVATNYVGLKEQARIVFRVVMNDGTYIDFFLNPLDTTADAQENTARTASGQLIPENSQQAVGSWTAQGSDNLGQMADHMGKIGASVEYVGEGNFVNSITCTPQRCIVERQIR
;
A
#
# COMPACT_ATOMS: atom_id res chain seq x y z
N MET A 1 -44.05 -23.53 -27.86
CA MET A 1 -43.24 -22.78 -28.85
C MET A 1 -42.48 -21.70 -28.09
N ALA A 2 -41.21 -21.54 -28.44
CA ALA A 2 -40.14 -21.00 -27.60
C ALA A 2 -40.27 -19.49 -27.31
N ALA A 3 -39.97 -19.10 -26.06
CA ALA A 3 -39.65 -17.73 -25.70
C ALA A 3 -38.13 -17.62 -25.50
N THR A 4 -37.48 -16.89 -26.40
CA THR A 4 -36.05 -16.59 -26.45
C THR A 4 -35.70 -15.65 -25.30
N ALA A 5 -34.91 -16.09 -24.33
CA ALA A 5 -34.36 -15.22 -23.29
C ALA A 5 -33.07 -14.56 -23.79
N ALA A 6 -33.09 -13.24 -23.94
CA ALA A 6 -31.91 -12.43 -24.19
C ALA A 6 -31.02 -12.43 -22.94
N SER A 7 -29.77 -12.87 -23.08
CA SER A 7 -28.77 -12.80 -22.02
C SER A 7 -28.23 -11.37 -21.91
N GLU A 8 -28.77 -10.58 -20.98
CA GLU A 8 -28.10 -9.37 -20.51
C GLU A 8 -26.90 -9.79 -19.66
N SER A 9 -25.70 -9.54 -20.20
CA SER A 9 -24.44 -9.56 -19.46
C SER A 9 -24.46 -8.46 -18.39
N ARG A 10 -24.95 -8.78 -17.19
CA ARG A 10 -24.74 -7.94 -16.00
C ARG A 10 -23.27 -8.04 -15.63
N ALA A 11 -22.53 -6.96 -15.85
CA ALA A 11 -21.23 -6.74 -15.25
C ALA A 11 -21.36 -6.89 -13.73
N THR A 12 -20.86 -8.01 -13.20
CA THR A 12 -20.80 -8.26 -11.76
C THR A 12 -19.80 -7.27 -11.16
N LYS A 13 -20.32 -6.15 -10.65
CA LYS A 13 -19.56 -5.18 -9.86
C LYS A 13 -19.08 -5.93 -8.61
N GLN A 14 -17.81 -6.35 -8.60
CA GLN A 14 -17.18 -6.97 -7.44
C GLN A 14 -17.37 -6.03 -6.25
N THR A 15 -18.19 -6.46 -5.31
CA THR A 15 -18.36 -5.85 -4.00
C THR A 15 -17.01 -5.88 -3.31
N VAL A 16 -16.32 -4.73 -3.30
CA VAL A 16 -15.21 -4.43 -2.39
C VAL A 16 -15.68 -4.86 -1.00
N GLU A 17 -14.99 -5.84 -0.42
CA GLU A 17 -15.43 -6.50 0.82
C GLU A 17 -15.79 -5.46 1.89
N GLN A 18 -16.88 -5.69 2.62
CA GLN A 18 -17.35 -4.79 3.68
C GLN A 18 -16.27 -4.51 4.74
N THR A 19 -15.26 -5.36 4.85
CA THR A 19 -14.04 -5.17 5.65
C THR A 19 -13.25 -3.92 5.24
N VAL A 20 -13.12 -3.63 3.95
CA VAL A 20 -12.45 -2.42 3.43
C VAL A 20 -13.29 -1.17 3.72
N ILE A 21 -14.62 -1.27 3.63
CA ILE A 21 -15.54 -0.16 3.94
C ILE A 21 -15.58 0.10 5.46
N ALA A 22 -15.46 -0.95 6.28
CA ALA A 22 -15.38 -0.84 7.73
C ALA A 22 -14.05 -0.25 8.20
N GLU A 23 -12.92 -0.54 7.52
CA GLU A 23 -11.62 0.08 7.81
C GLU A 23 -11.52 1.52 7.31
N VAL A 24 -12.14 1.85 6.17
CA VAL A 24 -12.33 3.25 5.75
C VAL A 24 -13.20 4.01 6.77
N ASN A 25 -14.20 3.34 7.37
CA ASN A 25 -15.00 3.90 8.47
C ASN A 25 -14.26 3.93 9.82
N ALA A 26 -13.32 3.03 10.08
CA ALA A 26 -12.46 3.07 11.26
C ALA A 26 -11.37 4.15 11.15
N GLY A 27 -10.92 4.47 9.94
CA GLY A 27 -10.09 5.65 9.63
C GLY A 27 -10.80 6.99 9.86
N HIS A 28 -12.13 7.00 10.01
CA HIS A 28 -12.89 8.18 10.44
C HIS A 28 -12.84 8.44 11.95
N ASN A 29 -12.29 7.51 12.75
CA ASN A 29 -11.96 7.77 14.14
C ASN A 29 -10.51 8.23 14.21
N LEU A 30 -10.30 9.54 14.38
CA LEU A 30 -9.01 10.14 14.72
C LEU A 30 -8.51 9.52 16.03
N TYR A 31 -7.78 8.40 15.97
CA TYR A 31 -7.05 7.89 17.12
C TYR A 31 -5.84 8.80 17.33
N ILE A 32 -5.83 9.55 18.43
CA ILE A 32 -4.62 10.15 18.99
C ILE A 32 -3.74 8.98 19.45
N VAL A 33 -3.00 8.36 18.53
CA VAL A 33 -2.00 7.36 18.88
C VAL A 33 -0.94 8.09 19.70
N GLY A 34 -0.64 7.54 20.89
CA GLY A 34 0.01 8.20 22.01
C GLY A 34 1.20 9.13 21.66
N LYS A 35 1.33 10.20 22.45
CA LYS A 35 2.36 11.25 22.43
C LYS A 35 2.16 12.39 21.41
N GLY A 36 0.94 12.93 21.29
CA GLY A 36 0.74 14.28 20.76
C GLY A 36 0.81 14.43 19.23
N THR A 37 0.75 13.34 18.46
CA THR A 37 0.78 13.38 16.99
C THR A 37 -0.58 13.02 16.37
N LEU A 38 -1.08 13.84 15.45
CA LEU A 38 -2.28 13.56 14.66
C LEU A 38 -1.89 13.00 13.29
N ARG A 39 -1.98 11.67 13.14
CA ARG A 39 -1.63 10.96 11.90
C ARG A 39 -2.78 10.02 11.49
N PRO A 40 -3.89 10.54 10.95
CA PRO A 40 -4.94 9.69 10.43
C PRO A 40 -4.40 8.86 9.26
N ILE A 41 -4.68 7.56 9.28
CA ILE A 41 -4.36 6.63 8.19
C ILE A 41 -5.65 6.34 7.42
N TYR A 42 -5.66 6.69 6.14
CA TYR A 42 -6.74 6.41 5.21
C TYR A 42 -6.34 5.25 4.31
N TYR A 43 -7.13 4.18 4.33
CA TYR A 43 -6.96 3.06 3.42
C TYR A 43 -7.57 3.45 2.07
N VAL A 44 -6.73 3.54 1.05
CA VAL A 44 -7.09 3.98 -0.30
C VAL A 44 -6.88 2.80 -1.25
N PRO A 45 -7.95 2.15 -1.73
CA PRO A 45 -7.80 1.16 -2.78
C PRO A 45 -7.22 1.82 -4.05
N ILE A 46 -6.33 1.14 -4.76
CA ILE A 46 -5.70 1.70 -5.97
C ILE A 46 -6.71 2.14 -7.05
N SER A 47 -7.89 1.53 -7.06
CA SER A 47 -9.01 1.92 -7.93
C SER A 47 -9.52 3.34 -7.69
N TYR A 48 -9.39 3.88 -6.47
CA TYR A 48 -9.76 5.26 -6.13
C TYR A 48 -8.74 6.28 -6.64
N VAL A 49 -7.47 5.89 -6.77
CA VAL A 49 -6.41 6.75 -7.34
C VAL A 49 -6.61 6.94 -8.85
N ASN A 50 -7.38 6.03 -9.50
CA ASN A 50 -7.76 6.08 -10.90
C ASN A 50 -6.55 6.24 -11.86
N LEU A 51 -5.54 5.39 -11.68
CA LEU A 51 -4.35 5.34 -12.51
C LEU A 51 -4.34 4.09 -13.38
N ALA A 52 -4.46 4.27 -14.69
CA ALA A 52 -4.39 3.16 -15.64
C ALA A 52 -3.05 2.40 -15.57
N SER A 53 -1.95 3.11 -15.28
CA SER A 53 -0.61 2.56 -15.10
C SER A 53 -0.47 1.63 -13.89
N ALA A 54 -1.35 1.77 -12.89
CA ALA A 54 -1.38 0.95 -11.68
C ALA A 54 -2.26 -0.31 -11.81
N ASN A 55 -2.98 -0.47 -12.93
CA ASN A 55 -3.83 -1.63 -13.14
C ASN A 55 -3.02 -2.92 -13.19
N ASN A 56 -3.45 -3.92 -12.41
CA ASN A 56 -2.78 -5.22 -12.26
C ASN A 56 -1.33 -5.12 -11.79
N LYS A 57 -0.95 -4.01 -11.14
CA LYS A 57 0.32 -3.84 -10.46
C LYS A 57 0.20 -4.19 -8.99
N SER A 58 1.33 -4.47 -8.37
CA SER A 58 1.46 -4.68 -6.93
C SER A 58 2.36 -3.62 -6.31
N THR A 59 2.45 -3.61 -4.99
CA THR A 59 3.40 -2.75 -4.28
C THR A 59 4.85 -3.03 -4.69
N TYR A 60 5.18 -4.27 -5.08
CA TYR A 60 6.50 -4.61 -5.62
C TYR A 60 6.84 -3.80 -6.89
N ASP A 61 5.85 -3.52 -7.74
CA ASP A 61 6.04 -2.68 -8.91
C ASP A 61 6.18 -1.20 -8.54
N ILE A 62 5.40 -0.71 -7.57
CA ILE A 62 5.47 0.69 -7.10
C ILE A 62 6.86 1.00 -6.54
N VAL A 63 7.39 0.10 -5.70
CA VAL A 63 8.71 0.27 -5.07
C VAL A 63 9.84 0.30 -6.09
N ARG A 64 9.68 -0.40 -7.22
CA ARG A 64 10.72 -0.53 -8.25
C ARG A 64 10.60 0.53 -9.34
N ASP A 65 9.38 0.93 -9.68
CA ASP A 65 9.11 1.87 -10.77
C ASP A 65 8.88 3.28 -10.21
N ASN A 66 9.94 4.08 -10.24
CA ASN A 66 9.91 5.48 -9.81
C ASN A 66 8.88 6.32 -10.58
N ASN A 67 8.56 5.98 -11.85
CA ASN A 67 7.54 6.70 -12.61
C ASN A 67 6.14 6.34 -12.14
N LEU A 68 5.88 5.08 -11.80
CA LEU A 68 4.61 4.65 -11.21
C LEU A 68 4.43 5.27 -9.82
N LYS A 69 5.47 5.25 -9.00
CA LYS A 69 5.50 5.91 -7.69
C LYS A 69 5.17 7.41 -7.82
N ALA A 70 5.88 8.14 -8.67
CA ALA A 70 5.64 9.58 -8.87
C ALA A 70 4.22 9.90 -9.38
N GLN A 71 3.63 9.03 -10.22
CA GLN A 71 2.23 9.19 -10.64
C GLN A 71 1.24 9.04 -9.47
N ILE A 72 1.46 8.07 -8.58
CA ILE A 72 0.64 7.88 -7.39
C ILE A 72 0.82 9.05 -6.42
N GLU A 73 2.06 9.48 -6.18
CA GLU A 73 2.41 10.66 -5.38
C GLU A 73 1.68 11.92 -5.86
N SER A 74 1.69 12.16 -7.17
CA SER A 74 0.98 13.28 -7.79
C SER A 74 -0.54 13.16 -7.65
N LYS A 75 -1.12 11.97 -7.86
CA LYS A 75 -2.57 11.77 -7.71
C LYS A 75 -3.06 11.90 -6.28
N LEU A 76 -2.27 11.47 -5.31
CA LEU A 76 -2.59 11.62 -3.90
C LEU A 76 -2.38 13.05 -3.38
N GLY A 77 -1.75 13.93 -4.16
CA GLY A 77 -1.72 15.37 -3.92
C GLY A 77 -2.82 16.16 -4.66
N ASP A 78 -3.56 15.51 -5.57
CA ASP A 78 -4.68 16.13 -6.28
C ASP A 78 -5.83 16.42 -5.29
N LEU A 79 -6.20 17.69 -5.16
CA LEU A 79 -7.22 18.14 -4.22
C LEU A 79 -8.57 17.47 -4.43
N ASP A 80 -8.93 17.11 -5.67
CA ASP A 80 -10.21 16.47 -5.94
C ASP A 80 -10.22 15.01 -5.45
N ILE A 81 -9.11 14.30 -5.63
CA ILE A 81 -8.90 12.95 -5.09
C ILE A 81 -8.86 13.00 -3.56
N VAL A 82 -8.07 13.91 -2.99
CA VAL A 82 -7.92 14.08 -1.54
C VAL A 82 -9.26 14.39 -0.88
N ARG A 83 -10.10 15.25 -1.46
CA ARG A 83 -11.45 15.53 -0.94
C ARG A 83 -12.42 14.36 -1.07
N SER A 84 -12.24 13.50 -2.06
CA SER A 84 -13.05 12.30 -2.23
C SER A 84 -12.72 11.22 -1.19
N ILE A 85 -11.48 11.21 -0.67
CA ILE A 85 -10.97 10.25 0.31
C ILE A 85 -11.12 10.80 1.73
N VAL A 86 -10.75 12.06 1.93
CA VAL A 86 -10.73 12.76 3.22
C VAL A 86 -11.86 13.76 3.25
N LYS A 87 -12.74 13.65 4.26
CA LYS A 87 -13.83 14.62 4.46
C LYS A 87 -13.28 16.04 4.57
N GLN A 88 -13.96 16.99 3.94
CA GLN A 88 -13.56 18.41 3.89
C GLN A 88 -13.34 19.01 5.30
N ASP A 89 -14.15 18.60 6.28
CA ASP A 89 -14.05 19.06 7.67
C ASP A 89 -12.74 18.63 8.35
N VAL A 90 -12.21 17.45 8.00
CA VAL A 90 -10.94 16.95 8.53
C VAL A 90 -9.77 17.71 7.92
N LEU A 91 -9.79 17.95 6.61
CA LEU A 91 -8.79 18.77 5.93
C LEU A 91 -8.74 20.19 6.52
N ALA A 92 -9.90 20.82 6.71
CA ALA A 92 -9.99 22.14 7.31
C ALA A 92 -9.46 22.15 8.75
N THR A 93 -9.79 21.13 9.55
CA THR A 93 -9.27 20.99 10.92
C THR A 93 -7.75 20.82 10.94
N MET A 94 -7.18 20.01 10.04
CA MET A 94 -5.74 19.81 9.96
C MET A 94 -4.99 21.07 9.51
N VAL A 95 -5.53 21.80 8.52
CA VAL A 95 -4.96 23.09 8.09
C VAL A 95 -4.99 24.10 9.23
N ASN A 96 -6.11 24.20 9.96
CA ASN A 96 -6.24 25.09 11.11
C ASN A 96 -5.24 24.70 12.22
N ILE A 97 -5.10 23.41 12.53
CA ILE A 97 -4.12 22.93 13.50
C ILE A 97 -2.70 23.29 13.06
N MET A 98 -2.33 23.11 11.79
CA MET A 98 -1.00 23.47 11.30
C MET A 98 -0.73 24.99 11.35
N GLN A 99 -1.74 25.81 11.06
CA GLN A 99 -1.64 27.26 11.14
C GLN A 99 -1.49 27.74 12.60
N VAL A 100 -2.24 27.15 13.53
CA VAL A 100 -2.16 27.45 14.97
C VAL A 100 -0.90 26.87 15.62
N ALA A 101 -0.45 25.70 15.14
CA ALA A 101 0.76 25.01 15.60
C ALA A 101 2.07 25.69 15.17
N THR A 102 2.01 26.79 14.39
CA THR A 102 3.20 27.60 14.08
C THR A 102 3.93 28.11 15.33
N ASN A 103 3.24 28.20 16.48
CA ASN A 103 3.82 28.56 17.78
C ASN A 103 4.46 27.37 18.55
N TYR A 104 4.21 26.13 18.12
CA TYR A 104 4.74 24.90 18.73
C TYR A 104 5.44 24.08 17.65
N VAL A 105 6.74 24.31 17.48
CA VAL A 105 7.61 23.75 16.40
C VAL A 105 7.41 22.24 16.17
N GLY A 106 7.13 21.46 17.22
CA GLY A 106 6.93 20.01 17.10
C GLY A 106 5.60 19.58 16.46
N LEU A 107 4.52 20.35 16.57
CA LEU A 107 3.19 19.95 16.11
C LEU A 107 3.03 20.08 14.58
N LYS A 108 3.70 21.07 13.97
CA LYS A 108 3.67 21.30 12.52
C LYS A 108 4.30 20.15 11.74
N GLU A 109 5.37 19.55 12.25
CA GLU A 109 6.01 18.39 11.62
C GLU A 109 5.22 17.09 11.81
N GLN A 110 4.31 17.07 12.78
CA GLN A 110 3.58 15.88 13.25
C GLN A 110 2.16 15.74 12.69
N ALA A 111 1.57 16.83 12.16
CA ALA A 111 0.26 16.82 11.52
C ALA A 111 0.39 16.45 10.04
N ARG A 112 0.27 15.16 9.71
CA ARG A 112 0.35 14.64 8.33
C ARG A 112 -0.79 13.68 8.06
N ILE A 113 -1.26 13.65 6.82
CA ILE A 113 -2.23 12.66 6.35
C ILE A 113 -1.45 11.46 5.82
N VAL A 114 -1.80 10.27 6.26
CA VAL A 114 -1.22 9.03 5.74
C VAL A 114 -2.23 8.37 4.83
N PHE A 115 -1.90 8.19 3.57
CA PHE A 115 -2.64 7.37 2.63
C PHE A 115 -1.97 6.01 2.52
N ARG A 116 -2.62 4.98 3.06
CA ARG A 116 -2.24 3.60 2.83
C ARG A 116 -2.85 3.14 1.51
N VAL A 117 -2.06 3.10 0.45
CA VAL A 117 -2.54 2.62 -0.84
C VAL A 117 -2.53 1.11 -0.84
N VAL A 118 -3.70 0.50 -1.03
CA VAL A 118 -3.89 -0.95 -1.09
C VAL A 118 -4.08 -1.37 -2.54
N MET A 119 -3.22 -2.25 -3.01
CA MET A 119 -3.23 -2.81 -4.36
C MET A 119 -4.26 -3.95 -4.47
N ASN A 120 -4.58 -4.35 -5.70
CA ASN A 120 -5.58 -5.39 -5.94
C ASN A 120 -5.20 -6.76 -5.38
N ASP A 121 -3.90 -7.03 -5.18
CA ASP A 121 -3.37 -8.24 -4.56
C ASP A 121 -3.28 -8.15 -3.02
N GLY A 122 -3.76 -7.05 -2.43
CA GLY A 122 -3.75 -6.79 -0.99
C GLY A 122 -2.40 -6.27 -0.45
N THR A 123 -1.37 -6.17 -1.29
CA THR A 123 -0.12 -5.49 -0.90
C THR A 123 -0.38 -3.99 -0.72
N TYR A 124 0.40 -3.33 0.14
CA TYR A 124 0.17 -1.91 0.43
C TYR A 124 1.46 -1.13 0.71
N ILE A 125 1.40 0.19 0.55
CA ILE A 125 2.49 1.12 0.87
C ILE A 125 1.87 2.45 1.34
N ASP A 126 2.54 3.12 2.28
CA ASP A 126 2.05 4.36 2.86
C ASP A 126 2.64 5.57 2.13
N PHE A 127 1.80 6.57 1.87
CA PHE A 127 2.16 7.87 1.31
C PHE A 127 1.78 8.97 2.30
N PHE A 128 2.65 9.96 2.48
CA PHE A 128 2.38 11.08 3.38
C PHE A 128 2.03 12.32 2.58
N LEU A 129 0.86 12.88 2.84
CA LEU A 129 0.50 14.20 2.38
C LEU A 129 0.58 15.18 3.54
N ASN A 130 1.47 16.15 3.40
CA ASN A 130 1.36 17.38 4.17
C ASN A 130 0.24 18.22 3.55
N PRO A 131 -0.78 18.65 4.30
CA PRO A 131 -1.91 19.37 3.71
C PRO A 131 -1.56 20.75 3.10
N LEU A 132 -0.31 21.21 3.25
CA LEU A 132 0.22 22.39 2.57
C LEU A 132 0.89 22.08 1.22
N ASP A 133 1.17 20.82 0.93
CA ASP A 133 1.90 20.37 -0.25
C ASP A 133 0.93 19.89 -1.34
N THR A 134 1.38 19.90 -2.60
CA THR A 134 0.58 19.50 -3.78
C THR A 134 0.86 18.07 -4.25
N THR A 135 1.71 17.33 -3.53
CA THR A 135 2.10 15.95 -3.80
C THR A 135 2.22 15.20 -2.49
N ALA A 136 1.83 13.92 -2.47
CA ALA A 136 2.15 13.04 -1.35
C ALA A 136 3.51 12.38 -1.59
N ASP A 137 4.26 12.06 -0.55
CA ASP A 137 5.55 11.38 -0.64
C ASP A 137 5.42 9.92 -0.20
N ALA A 138 5.84 8.96 -1.04
CA ALA A 138 5.84 7.57 -0.61
C ALA A 138 6.87 7.34 0.49
N GLN A 139 6.48 6.59 1.49
CA GLN A 139 7.28 6.39 2.69
C GLN A 139 8.14 5.15 2.59
N GLU A 140 9.44 5.37 2.77
CA GLU A 140 10.41 4.30 2.82
C GLU A 140 10.10 3.34 3.97
N ASN A 141 10.33 2.04 3.74
CA ASN A 141 10.12 0.97 4.71
C ASN A 141 8.65 0.78 5.13
N THR A 142 7.69 1.27 4.35
CA THR A 142 6.25 1.06 4.61
C THR A 142 5.58 0.09 3.64
N ALA A 143 6.29 -0.32 2.58
CA ALA A 143 5.80 -1.34 1.65
C ALA A 143 5.61 -2.68 2.36
N ARG A 144 4.44 -3.29 2.23
CA ARG A 144 4.05 -4.53 2.90
C ARG A 144 3.31 -5.49 1.99
N THR A 145 3.50 -6.78 2.25
CA THR A 145 2.67 -7.85 1.69
C THR A 145 1.24 -7.78 2.27
N ALA A 146 0.31 -8.52 1.68
CA ALA A 146 -1.03 -8.68 2.27
C ALA A 146 -0.99 -9.24 3.70
N SER A 147 0.01 -10.08 4.01
CA SER A 147 0.27 -10.61 5.35
C SER A 147 1.01 -9.64 6.29
N GLY A 148 1.33 -8.42 5.83
CA GLY A 148 2.00 -7.40 6.63
C GLY A 148 3.52 -7.57 6.78
N GLN A 149 4.15 -8.41 5.95
CA GLN A 149 5.60 -8.55 5.92
C GLN A 149 6.23 -7.43 5.09
N LEU A 150 7.41 -6.93 5.46
CA LEU A 150 8.14 -5.89 4.72
C LEU A 150 8.43 -6.37 3.29
N ILE A 151 8.11 -5.53 2.30
CA ILE A 151 8.63 -5.65 0.93
C ILE A 151 9.89 -4.79 0.85
N PRO A 152 11.09 -5.37 0.66
CA PRO A 152 12.33 -4.60 0.60
C PRO A 152 12.38 -3.66 -0.60
N GLU A 153 12.87 -2.45 -0.41
CA GLU A 153 13.04 -1.47 -1.49
C GLU A 153 14.43 -1.56 -2.13
N ASN A 154 15.39 -2.15 -1.42
CA ASN A 154 16.77 -2.27 -1.83
C ASN A 154 17.42 -3.53 -1.22
N SER A 155 18.61 -3.86 -1.70
CA SER A 155 19.36 -5.05 -1.25
C SER A 155 19.74 -5.02 0.23
N GLN A 156 19.87 -3.84 0.85
CA GLN A 156 20.16 -3.72 2.28
C GLN A 156 18.96 -4.16 3.13
N GLN A 157 17.74 -3.78 2.72
CA GLN A 157 16.49 -4.21 3.37
C GLN A 157 16.14 -5.67 3.06
N ALA A 158 16.77 -6.27 2.05
CA ALA A 158 16.56 -7.67 1.68
C ALA A 158 17.20 -8.65 2.68
N VAL A 159 18.01 -8.20 3.65
CA VAL A 159 18.58 -9.09 4.69
C VAL A 159 17.52 -9.38 5.75
N GLY A 160 17.12 -10.65 5.90
CA GLY A 160 16.07 -11.05 6.82
C GLY A 160 15.43 -12.40 6.47
N SER A 161 14.29 -12.69 7.08
CA SER A 161 13.51 -13.89 6.82
C SER A 161 12.04 -13.55 6.64
N TRP A 162 11.43 -14.22 5.66
CA TRP A 162 10.02 -14.15 5.32
C TRP A 162 9.43 -15.54 5.36
N THR A 163 8.21 -15.67 5.87
CA THR A 163 7.52 -16.94 5.99
C THR A 163 6.10 -16.78 5.50
N ALA A 164 5.66 -17.67 4.61
CA ALA A 164 4.30 -17.72 4.13
C ALA A 164 3.33 -17.84 5.31
N GLN A 165 2.34 -16.95 5.35
CA GLN A 165 1.26 -17.01 6.35
C GLN A 165 -0.03 -17.49 5.68
N GLY A 166 -0.59 -18.59 6.18
CA GLY A 166 -1.80 -19.20 5.60
C GLY A 166 -1.58 -19.70 4.16
N SER A 167 -2.31 -19.11 3.22
CA SER A 167 -2.26 -19.41 1.77
C SER A 167 -1.33 -18.48 0.98
N ASP A 168 -0.62 -17.56 1.64
CA ASP A 168 0.29 -16.61 0.99
C ASP A 168 1.43 -17.35 0.28
N ASN A 169 1.66 -17.06 -1.00
CA ASN A 169 2.77 -17.62 -1.77
C ASN A 169 3.83 -16.54 -1.96
N LEU A 170 5.00 -16.71 -1.34
CA LEU A 170 6.08 -15.74 -1.41
C LEU A 170 6.82 -15.70 -2.76
N GLY A 171 6.31 -16.35 -3.81
CA GLY A 171 6.93 -16.36 -5.14
C GLY A 171 7.20 -14.95 -5.69
N GLN A 172 6.26 -14.02 -5.54
CA GLN A 172 6.46 -12.64 -5.98
C GLN A 172 7.53 -11.92 -5.16
N MET A 173 7.64 -12.21 -3.86
CA MET A 173 8.72 -11.71 -3.01
C MET A 173 10.08 -12.24 -3.47
N ALA A 174 10.18 -13.54 -3.76
CA ALA A 174 11.41 -14.16 -4.27
C ALA A 174 11.87 -13.54 -5.61
N ASP A 175 10.92 -13.34 -6.55
CA ASP A 175 11.19 -12.66 -7.82
C ASP A 175 11.65 -11.22 -7.61
N HIS A 176 11.06 -10.54 -6.62
CA HIS A 176 11.43 -9.17 -6.27
C HIS A 176 12.84 -9.08 -5.69
N MET A 177 13.24 -10.02 -4.82
CA MET A 177 14.60 -10.08 -4.26
C MET A 177 15.66 -10.13 -5.37
N GLY A 178 15.43 -10.95 -6.41
CA GLY A 178 16.33 -11.01 -7.56
C GLY A 178 16.41 -9.70 -8.33
N LYS A 179 15.29 -8.98 -8.46
CA LYS A 179 15.21 -7.69 -9.17
C LYS A 179 15.89 -6.54 -8.43
N ILE A 180 15.95 -6.58 -7.10
CA ILE A 180 16.68 -5.60 -6.29
C ILE A 180 18.16 -5.98 -6.07
N GLY A 181 18.64 -7.02 -6.76
CA GLY A 181 20.06 -7.39 -6.83
C GLY A 181 20.51 -8.45 -5.83
N ALA A 182 19.60 -9.11 -5.10
CA ALA A 182 19.98 -10.24 -4.25
C ALA A 182 20.24 -11.50 -5.08
N SER A 183 21.27 -12.27 -4.71
CA SER A 183 21.52 -13.59 -5.31
C SER A 183 20.53 -14.61 -4.76
N VAL A 184 19.59 -15.08 -5.58
CA VAL A 184 18.51 -15.99 -5.17
C VAL A 184 18.85 -17.43 -5.53
N GLU A 185 18.79 -18.32 -4.54
CA GLU A 185 18.98 -19.77 -4.67
C GLU A 185 17.69 -20.49 -4.27
N TYR A 186 17.11 -21.23 -5.20
CA TYR A 186 15.89 -22.00 -4.96
C TYR A 186 16.22 -23.40 -4.45
N VAL A 187 15.64 -23.77 -3.32
CA VAL A 187 15.78 -25.12 -2.72
C VAL A 187 14.41 -25.79 -2.64
N GLY A 188 14.38 -27.11 -2.83
CA GLY A 188 13.13 -27.89 -2.88
C GLY A 188 12.42 -27.87 -4.23
N GLU A 189 11.29 -28.56 -4.29
CA GLU A 189 10.48 -28.81 -5.50
C GLU A 189 9.09 -28.17 -5.36
N GLY A 190 8.46 -27.84 -6.49
CA GLY A 190 7.13 -27.23 -6.54
C GLY A 190 7.13 -25.71 -6.78
N ASN A 191 5.93 -25.14 -6.89
CA ASN A 191 5.70 -23.72 -7.25
C ASN A 191 5.29 -22.84 -6.04
N PHE A 192 5.12 -23.45 -4.87
CA PHE A 192 4.72 -22.73 -3.67
C PHE A 192 5.96 -22.35 -2.86
N VAL A 193 6.19 -21.06 -2.66
CA VAL A 193 7.30 -20.56 -1.82
C VAL A 193 6.80 -20.38 -0.39
N ASN A 194 7.34 -21.16 0.53
CA ASN A 194 6.95 -21.15 1.95
C ASN A 194 7.84 -20.26 2.81
N SER A 195 9.10 -20.11 2.45
CA SER A 195 10.02 -19.27 3.21
C SER A 195 11.11 -18.69 2.31
N ILE A 196 11.61 -17.52 2.71
CA ILE A 196 12.76 -16.88 2.10
C ILE A 196 13.67 -16.44 3.24
N THR A 197 14.94 -16.82 3.20
CA THR A 197 15.94 -16.34 4.16
C THR A 197 17.12 -15.76 3.44
N CYS A 198 17.40 -14.50 3.70
CA CYS A 198 18.43 -13.72 3.03
C CYS A 198 19.51 -13.25 4.01
N THR A 199 20.74 -13.46 3.58
CA THR A 199 21.96 -12.91 4.17
C THR A 199 22.54 -11.85 3.22
N PRO A 200 23.55 -11.07 3.63
CA PRO A 200 24.19 -10.11 2.73
C PRO A 200 24.79 -10.73 1.45
N GLN A 201 24.99 -12.06 1.41
CA GLN A 201 25.60 -12.75 0.28
C GLN A 201 24.56 -13.41 -0.65
N ARG A 202 23.49 -13.96 -0.09
CA ARG A 202 22.47 -14.71 -0.84
C ARG A 202 21.15 -14.84 -0.10
N CYS A 203 20.08 -15.07 -0.87
CA CYS A 203 18.75 -15.45 -0.46
C CYS A 203 18.48 -16.92 -0.79
N ILE A 204 18.09 -17.70 0.20
CA ILE A 204 17.61 -19.07 0.04
C ILE A 204 16.08 -19.02 0.01
N VAL A 205 15.49 -19.57 -1.05
CA VAL A 205 14.04 -19.61 -1.28
C VAL A 205 13.60 -21.06 -1.20
N GLU A 206 12.86 -21.40 -0.15
CA GLU A 206 12.32 -22.74 0.02
C GLU A 206 11.02 -22.91 -0.76
N ARG A 207 10.94 -24.02 -1.50
CA ARG A 207 9.77 -24.42 -2.29
C ARG A 207 9.22 -25.75 -1.84
N GLN A 208 7.90 -25.87 -1.93
CA GLN A 208 7.17 -27.11 -1.68
C GLN A 208 6.10 -27.37 -2.75
N ILE A 209 5.79 -28.65 -2.94
CA ILE A 209 4.64 -29.11 -3.71
C ILE A 209 3.42 -28.97 -2.79
N ARG A 210 2.43 -28.19 -3.21
CA ARG A 210 1.13 -28.02 -2.54
C ARG A 210 0.02 -28.40 -3.50
#